data_AF-A0A5C8U9W9-F1
#
_entry.id   AF-A0A5C8U9W9-F1
#
_cell.length_a   1.000
_cell.length_b   1.000
_cell.length_c   1.000
_cell.angle_alpha   90.00
_cell.angle_beta   90.00
_cell.angle_gamma   90.00
#
_symmetry.space_group_name_H-M   'P 1'
#
loop_
_entity.id
_entity.type
_entity.pdbx_description
1 polymer ?
#
loop_
_entity_poly.entity_id
_entity_poly.type
_entity_poly.pdbx_seq_one_letter_code
_entity_poly.pdbx_strand_id
1 'polypeptide(L)'
;MIGLVLTLGLTGASAALAAPCAVPVPPPAEGKPEKPSLPPKPACLDAKGGCPGWEAYSYNDAIKAYNAQAQVFRPLAEAYAQKLNAYVKASGEYAQCEMKSLQQ
;
A
#
# COMPACT_ATOMS: atom_id res chain seq x y z
N MET A 1 38.56 -54.81 29.22
CA MET A 1 37.72 -54.12 30.22
C MET A 1 37.00 -53.00 29.49
N ILE A 2 35.93 -53.29 28.73
CA ILE A 2 34.51 -53.17 29.13
C ILE A 2 34.19 -51.80 29.76
N GLY A 3 33.33 -51.03 29.10
CA GLY A 3 32.73 -49.82 29.65
C GLY A 3 31.91 -49.00 28.65
N LEU A 4 30.88 -49.61 28.04
CA LEU A 4 29.81 -48.92 27.30
C LEU A 4 29.00 -48.06 28.29
N VAL A 5 28.84 -46.76 28.03
CA VAL A 5 27.77 -45.96 28.66
C VAL A 5 27.04 -45.18 27.58
N LEU A 6 25.86 -45.71 27.22
CA LEU A 6 24.78 -45.00 26.56
C LEU A 6 24.16 -44.03 27.60
N THR A 7 24.16 -42.74 27.31
CA THR A 7 23.18 -41.81 27.92
C THR A 7 22.39 -41.13 26.81
N LEU A 8 21.23 -41.71 26.54
CA LEU A 8 20.09 -41.08 25.90
C LEU A 8 19.63 -39.91 26.79
N GLY A 9 19.81 -38.68 26.31
CA GLY A 9 19.20 -37.47 26.87
C GLY A 9 18.03 -37.03 26.01
N LEU A 10 16.83 -37.34 26.49
CA LEU A 10 15.53 -37.09 25.89
C LEU A 10 15.27 -35.60 25.65
N THR A 11 14.87 -35.26 24.43
CA THR A 11 13.77 -34.35 24.10
C THR A 11 13.71 -33.01 24.86
N GLY A 12 14.53 -32.06 24.43
CA GLY A 12 14.15 -30.65 24.43
C GLY A 12 13.49 -30.31 23.10
N ALA A 13 12.40 -31.00 22.74
CA ALA A 13 11.49 -30.45 21.73
C ALA A 13 10.96 -29.16 22.35
N SER A 14 11.61 -28.05 22.00
CA SER A 14 10.99 -26.75 22.14
C SER A 14 9.77 -26.85 21.25
N ALA A 15 8.65 -27.27 21.84
CA ALA A 15 7.35 -26.86 21.39
C ALA A 15 7.42 -25.33 21.50
N ALA A 16 7.95 -24.71 20.44
CA ALA A 16 7.64 -23.34 20.13
C ALA A 16 6.13 -23.36 20.08
N LEU A 17 5.50 -22.97 21.19
CA LEU A 17 4.10 -22.61 21.25
C LEU A 17 3.93 -21.69 20.05
N ALA A 18 3.33 -22.22 18.98
CA ALA A 18 3.21 -21.52 17.73
C ALA A 18 2.42 -20.26 18.08
N ALA A 19 3.11 -19.11 18.13
CA ALA A 19 2.45 -17.85 18.32
C ALA A 19 1.37 -17.77 17.24
N PRO A 20 0.12 -17.43 17.59
CA PRO A 20 -0.96 -17.40 16.62
C PRO A 20 -0.54 -16.51 15.45
N CYS A 21 -0.80 -16.97 14.22
CA CYS A 21 -0.43 -16.22 13.02
C CYS A 21 -1.05 -14.82 13.08
N ALA A 22 -0.21 -13.79 12.96
CA ALA A 22 -0.66 -12.42 13.12
C ALA A 22 -1.56 -12.02 11.94
N VAL A 23 -2.86 -11.85 12.21
CA VAL A 23 -3.83 -11.40 11.20
C VAL A 23 -3.53 -9.94 10.84
N PRO A 24 -3.24 -9.64 9.56
CA PRO A 24 -2.97 -8.27 9.15
C PRO A 24 -4.26 -7.45 9.16
N VAL A 25 -4.13 -6.16 9.50
CA VAL A 25 -5.25 -5.21 9.50
C VAL A 25 -5.12 -4.28 8.29
N PRO A 26 -6.16 -4.14 7.45
CA PRO A 26 -6.11 -3.25 6.30
C PRO A 26 -6.00 -1.78 6.75
N PRO A 27 -5.33 -0.91 5.95
CA PRO A 27 -5.36 0.52 6.23
C PRO A 27 -6.81 1.06 6.13
N PRO A 28 -7.19 2.02 6.99
CA PRO A 28 -8.54 2.59 7.00
C PRO A 28 -8.86 3.31 5.70
N ALA A 29 -10.09 3.16 5.21
CA ALA A 29 -10.55 3.78 3.97
C ALA A 29 -10.59 5.31 4.07
N GLU A 30 -10.81 5.84 5.28
CA GLU A 30 -10.78 7.26 5.63
C GLU A 30 -9.38 7.86 5.43
N GLY A 31 -8.33 7.03 5.41
CA GLY A 31 -6.97 7.45 5.13
C GLY A 31 -6.65 7.60 3.63
N LYS A 32 -7.59 7.28 2.74
CA LYS A 32 -7.42 7.39 1.29
C LYS A 32 -7.45 8.87 0.88
N PRO A 33 -6.38 9.41 0.29
CA PRO A 33 -6.38 10.80 -0.15
C PRO A 33 -7.33 11.01 -1.32
N GLU A 34 -7.99 12.17 -1.36
CA GLU A 34 -8.91 12.54 -2.42
C GLU A 34 -8.15 13.11 -3.62
N LYS A 35 -8.43 12.56 -4.80
CA LYS A 35 -7.76 12.99 -6.03
C LYS A 35 -8.32 14.34 -6.46
N PRO A 36 -7.45 15.35 -6.72
CA PRO A 36 -7.90 16.62 -7.29
C PRO A 36 -8.66 16.42 -8.59
N SER A 37 -9.75 17.14 -8.76
CA SER A 37 -10.54 17.12 -9.98
C SER A 37 -9.87 17.92 -11.08
N LEU A 38 -9.73 17.32 -12.25
CA LEU A 38 -9.15 17.99 -13.40
C LEU A 38 -10.13 19.06 -13.91
N PRO A 39 -9.68 20.28 -14.21
CA PRO A 39 -10.56 21.29 -14.78
C PRO A 39 -11.08 20.86 -16.15
N PRO A 40 -12.34 21.16 -16.48
CA PRO A 40 -12.93 20.79 -17.76
C PRO A 40 -12.18 21.46 -18.89
N LYS A 41 -11.91 20.71 -19.95
CA LYS A 41 -11.23 21.24 -21.14
C LYS A 41 -12.20 22.15 -21.91
N PRO A 42 -11.91 23.44 -22.10
CA PRO A 42 -12.74 24.31 -22.93
C PRO A 42 -12.72 23.87 -24.39
N ALA A 43 -13.86 24.03 -25.08
CA ALA A 43 -14.02 23.64 -26.49
C ALA A 43 -13.09 24.42 -27.43
N CYS A 44 -12.70 25.64 -27.02
CA CYS A 44 -11.82 26.49 -27.81
C CYS A 44 -10.39 25.93 -27.96
N LEU A 45 -9.95 25.02 -27.08
CA LEU A 45 -8.58 24.47 -27.14
C LEU A 45 -8.36 23.58 -28.36
N ASP A 46 -9.41 22.93 -28.85
CA ASP A 46 -9.34 22.09 -30.05
C ASP A 46 -9.78 22.86 -31.31
N ALA A 47 -10.22 24.12 -31.17
CA ALA A 47 -10.69 24.92 -32.28
C ALA A 47 -9.51 25.40 -33.14
N LYS A 48 -9.66 25.37 -34.47
CA LYS A 48 -8.64 25.83 -35.43
C LYS A 48 -8.20 27.28 -35.23
N GLY A 49 -9.07 28.12 -34.65
CA GLY A 49 -8.78 29.52 -34.33
C GLY A 49 -8.14 29.75 -32.95
N GLY A 50 -7.93 28.69 -32.16
CA GLY A 50 -7.45 28.79 -30.79
C GLY A 50 -8.50 29.36 -29.81
N CYS A 51 -8.05 29.55 -28.56
CA CYS A 51 -8.89 30.11 -27.51
C CYS A 51 -8.89 31.63 -27.49
N PRO A 52 -10.07 32.27 -27.29
CA PRO A 52 -10.12 33.67 -26.90
C PRO A 52 -9.27 33.90 -25.64
N GLY A 53 -8.62 35.06 -25.56
CA GLY A 53 -7.66 35.35 -24.49
C GLY A 53 -8.21 35.07 -23.09
N TRP A 54 -9.42 35.55 -22.79
CA TRP A 54 -10.05 35.37 -21.47
C TRP A 54 -10.30 33.89 -21.11
N GLU A 55 -10.69 33.06 -22.07
CA GLU A 55 -10.98 31.63 -21.87
C GLU A 55 -9.67 30.86 -21.69
N ALA A 56 -8.64 31.20 -22.47
CA ALA A 56 -7.29 30.67 -22.32
C ALA A 56 -6.69 31.01 -20.94
N TYR A 57 -6.81 32.26 -20.48
CA TYR A 57 -6.30 32.67 -19.17
C TYR A 57 -7.05 31.96 -18.03
N SER A 58 -8.37 31.92 -18.09
CA SER A 58 -9.20 31.26 -17.06
C SER A 58 -8.88 29.77 -16.94
N TYR A 59 -8.71 29.07 -18.07
CA TYR A 59 -8.30 27.67 -18.07
C TYR A 59 -6.88 27.48 -17.53
N ASN A 60 -5.93 28.33 -17.92
CA ASN A 60 -4.56 28.27 -17.40
C ASN A 60 -4.51 28.44 -15.88
N ASP A 61 -5.31 29.34 -15.31
CA ASP A 61 -5.35 29.56 -13.87
C ASP A 61 -6.01 28.38 -13.13
N ALA A 62 -7.06 27.78 -13.70
CA ALA A 62 -7.63 26.55 -13.19
C ALA A 62 -6.61 25.38 -13.22
N ILE A 63 -5.79 25.29 -14.27
CA ILE A 63 -4.71 24.30 -14.38
C ILE A 63 -3.61 24.56 -13.36
N LYS A 64 -3.20 25.81 -13.12
CA LYS A 64 -2.23 26.14 -12.06
C LYS A 64 -2.76 25.71 -10.68
N ALA A 65 -4.02 26.00 -10.39
CA ALA A 65 -4.65 25.58 -9.13
C ALA A 65 -4.68 24.04 -9.00
N TYR A 66 -5.05 23.33 -10.07
CA TYR A 66 -4.99 21.87 -10.12
C TYR A 66 -3.58 21.34 -9.86
N ASN A 67 -2.56 21.90 -10.51
CA ASN A 67 -1.17 21.47 -10.37
C ASN A 67 -0.66 21.65 -8.94
N ALA A 68 -1.03 22.75 -8.28
CA ALA A 68 -0.70 22.97 -6.87
C ALA A 68 -1.33 21.89 -5.97
N GLN A 69 -2.60 21.56 -6.18
CA GLN A 69 -3.28 20.48 -5.45
C GLN A 69 -2.65 19.11 -5.75
N ALA A 70 -2.32 18.84 -7.02
CA ALA A 70 -1.69 17.60 -7.45
C ALA A 70 -0.31 17.41 -6.81
N GLN A 71 0.46 18.49 -6.64
CA GLN A 71 1.76 18.45 -5.98
C GLN A 71 1.65 18.00 -4.51
N VAL A 72 0.61 18.45 -3.80
CA VAL A 72 0.33 18.02 -2.42
C VAL A 72 -0.25 16.61 -2.37
N PHE A 73 -1.11 16.25 -3.31
CA PHE A 73 -1.75 14.94 -3.39
C PHE A 73 -0.75 13.79 -3.59
N ARG A 74 0.25 13.98 -4.45
CA ARG A 74 1.22 12.93 -4.82
C ARG A 74 1.87 12.20 -3.64
N PRO A 75 2.56 12.88 -2.70
CA PRO A 75 3.18 12.20 -1.57
C PRO A 75 2.16 11.53 -0.65
N LEU A 76 0.95 12.08 -0.51
CA LEU A 76 -0.12 11.46 0.28
C LEU A 76 -0.60 10.15 -0.35
N ALA A 77 -0.78 10.15 -1.67
CA ALA A 77 -1.16 8.95 -2.43
C ALA A 77 -0.08 7.88 -2.38
N GLU A 78 1.19 8.27 -2.51
CA GLU A 78 2.34 7.37 -2.41
C GLU A 78 2.42 6.74 -1.00
N ALA A 79 2.25 7.52 0.06
CA ALA A 79 2.23 7.01 1.43
C ALA A 79 1.06 6.04 1.69
N TYR A 80 -0.12 6.33 1.15
CA TYR A 80 -1.27 5.42 1.24
C TYR A 80 -1.02 4.11 0.48
N ALA A 81 -0.43 4.19 -0.71
CA ALA A 81 -0.04 3.01 -1.49
C ALA A 81 1.00 2.15 -0.75
N GLN A 82 1.98 2.77 -0.07
CA GLN A 82 2.94 2.03 0.76
C GLN A 82 2.27 1.26 1.89
N LYS A 83 1.28 1.85 2.58
CA LYS A 83 0.50 1.15 3.62
C LYS A 83 -0.27 -0.05 3.05
N LEU A 84 -0.87 0.10 1.88
CA LEU A 84 -1.55 -1.01 1.20
C LEU A 84 -0.58 -2.14 0.83
N ASN A 85 0.60 -1.82 0.31
CA ASN A 85 1.61 -2.82 -0.02
C ASN A 85 2.12 -3.55 1.23
N ALA A 86 2.30 -2.85 2.34
CA ALA A 86 2.65 -3.45 3.62
C ALA A 86 1.56 -4.42 4.11
N TYR A 87 0.29 -4.05 3.97
CA TYR A 87 -0.84 -4.93 4.27
C TYR A 87 -0.82 -6.19 3.39
N VAL A 88 -0.68 -6.04 2.07
CA VAL A 88 -0.60 -7.19 1.13
C VAL A 88 0.55 -8.13 1.49
N LYS A 89 1.72 -7.58 1.81
CA LYS A 89 2.87 -8.36 2.26
C LYS A 89 2.54 -9.15 3.54
N ALA A 90 1.99 -8.48 4.55
CA ALA A 90 1.62 -9.11 5.81
C ALA A 90 0.51 -10.17 5.63
N SER A 91 -0.41 -10.01 4.68
CA SER A 91 -1.38 -11.04 4.29
C SER A 91 -0.71 -12.27 3.69
N GLY A 92 0.32 -12.09 2.86
CA GLY A 92 1.13 -13.20 2.37
C GLY A 92 1.84 -13.94 3.50
N GLU A 93 2.46 -13.21 4.43
CA GLU A 93 3.15 -13.78 5.59
C GLU A 93 2.19 -14.55 6.52
N TYR A 94 0.99 -14.00 6.76
CA TYR A 94 -0.07 -14.66 7.50
C TYR A 94 -0.49 -15.99 6.83
N ALA A 95 -0.77 -15.97 5.52
CA ALA A 95 -1.14 -17.18 4.80
C ALA A 95 -0.05 -18.26 4.86
N GLN A 96 1.23 -17.87 4.75
CA GLN A 96 2.36 -18.80 4.90
C GLN A 96 2.47 -19.37 6.32
N CYS A 97 2.17 -18.57 7.34
CA CYS A 97 2.13 -19.02 8.72
C CYS A 97 1.02 -20.06 8.94
N GLU A 98 -0.20 -19.79 8.46
CA GLU A 98 -1.34 -20.73 8.55
C GLU A 98 -1.05 -22.03 7.80
N MET A 99 -0.45 -21.96 6.61
CA MET A 99 -0.07 -23.17 5.88
C MET A 99 0.94 -24.03 6.65
N LYS A 100 1.88 -23.42 7.36
CA LYS A 100 2.84 -24.15 8.19
C LYS A 100 2.20 -24.75 9.44
N SER A 101 1.22 -24.08 10.04
CA SER A 101 0.50 -24.61 11.21
C SER A 101 -0.32 -25.86 10.86
N LEU A 102 -0.83 -25.95 9.62
CA LEU A 102 -1.59 -27.09 9.11
C LEU A 102 -0.74 -28.31 8.68
N GLN A 103 0.57 -28.13 8.49
CA GLN A 103 1.50 -29.18 8.03
C GLN A 103 2.26 -29.88 9.16
N GLN A 104 2.02 -29.49 10.41
CA GLN A 104 2.61 -30.05 11.63
C GLN A 104 1.64 -31.06 12.27
#